data_AF-A0A4Y1ZM49-F1
#
_entry.id   AF-A0A4Y1ZM49-F1
#
_cell.length_a   1.000
_cell.length_b   1.000
_cell.length_c   1.000
_cell.angle_alpha   90.00
_cell.angle_beta   90.00
_cell.angle_gamma   90.00
#
_symmetry.space_group_name_H-M   'P 1'
#
loop_
_entity.id
_entity.type
_entity.pdbx_description
1 polymer ?
#
loop_
_entity_poly.entity_id
_entity_poly.type
_entity_poly.pdbx_seq_one_letter_code
_entity_poly.pdbx_strand_id
1 'polypeptide(L)'
;MVDNSAIKVNSWVAVRFEDEWFPGEVVEVINEDIKTKFMIHAGQPSVNHFKWPVETDCHRIPIATIISKISPPYPISRHFAFSQNLSLTD
;
A
#
# COMPACT_ATOMS: atom_id res chain seq x y z
N MET A 1 -12.16 -10.52 -7.43
CA MET A 1 -12.32 -9.09 -7.77
C MET A 1 -12.41 -8.32 -6.47
N VAL A 2 -11.51 -7.37 -6.24
CA VAL A 2 -11.58 -6.48 -5.06
C VAL A 2 -12.82 -5.62 -5.21
N ASP A 3 -13.62 -5.52 -4.15
CA ASP A 3 -14.77 -4.61 -4.14
C ASP A 3 -14.27 -3.16 -4.00
N ASN A 4 -14.06 -2.53 -5.16
CA ASN A 4 -13.51 -1.19 -5.28
C ASN A 4 -14.40 -0.12 -4.63
N SER A 5 -15.69 -0.41 -4.40
CA SER A 5 -16.63 0.50 -3.73
C SER A 5 -16.25 0.75 -2.26
N ALA A 6 -15.43 -0.10 -1.65
CA ALA A 6 -14.99 0.01 -0.27
C ALA A 6 -13.67 0.79 -0.07
N ILE A 7 -13.04 1.27 -1.15
CA ILE A 7 -11.82 2.06 -1.11
C ILE A 7 -12.18 3.54 -0.87
N LYS A 8 -11.75 4.05 0.27
CA LYS A 8 -11.99 5.44 0.69
C LYS A 8 -10.74 6.05 1.31
N VAL A 9 -10.73 7.36 1.47
CA VAL A 9 -9.68 8.07 2.22
C VAL A 9 -9.44 7.41 3.58
N ASN A 10 -8.17 7.30 3.97
CA ASN A 10 -7.63 6.57 5.13
C ASN A 10 -7.73 5.03 5.04
N SER A 11 -8.15 4.48 3.90
CA SER A 11 -8.00 3.04 3.65
C SER A 11 -6.54 2.70 3.38
N TRP A 12 -6.13 1.54 3.84
CA TRP A 12 -4.85 0.96 3.48
C TRP A 12 -5.03 -0.05 2.36
N VAL A 13 -4.15 0.01 1.37
CA VAL A 13 -4.20 -0.82 0.17
C VAL A 13 -2.81 -1.32 -0.19
N ALA A 14 -2.74 -2.50 -0.77
CA ALA A 14 -1.57 -2.97 -1.49
C ALA A 14 -1.79 -2.71 -2.98
N VAL A 15 -0.82 -2.03 -3.59
CA VAL A 15 -0.88 -1.55 -4.97
C VAL A 15 0.24 -2.20 -5.75
N ARG A 16 -0.03 -2.62 -7.00
CA ARG A 16 1.02 -2.97 -7.95
C ARG A 16 1.51 -1.71 -8.67
N PHE A 17 2.80 -1.43 -8.61
CA PHE A 17 3.45 -0.29 -9.25
C PHE A 17 4.83 -0.71 -9.73
N GLU A 18 5.16 -0.46 -11.00
CA GLU A 18 6.46 -0.83 -11.62
C GLU A 18 6.90 -2.28 -11.34
N ASP A 19 5.96 -3.23 -11.47
CA ASP A 19 6.14 -4.67 -11.22
C ASP A 19 6.44 -5.10 -9.77
N GLU A 20 6.54 -4.15 -8.85
CA GLU A 20 6.57 -4.41 -7.42
C GLU A 20 5.21 -4.10 -6.78
N TRP A 21 5.04 -4.50 -5.51
CA TRP A 21 3.88 -4.11 -4.73
C TRP A 21 4.30 -3.24 -3.56
N PHE A 22 3.49 -2.23 -3.29
CA PHE A 22 3.72 -1.29 -2.21
C PHE A 22 2.46 -1.15 -1.36
N PRO A 23 2.57 -1.23 -0.03
CA PRO A 23 1.47 -0.84 0.84
C PRO A 23 1.40 0.69 0.90
N GLY A 24 0.18 1.22 0.92
CA GLY A 24 -0.02 2.65 1.04
C GLY A 24 -1.35 3.06 1.62
N GLU A 25 -1.35 4.27 2.14
CA GLU A 25 -2.53 4.94 2.69
C GLU A 25 -3.17 5.82 1.62
N VAL A 26 -4.46 5.59 1.36
CA VAL A 26 -5.25 6.41 0.43
C VAL A 26 -5.51 7.76 1.07
N VAL A 27 -5.02 8.83 0.47
CA VAL A 27 -5.21 10.21 0.94
C VAL A 27 -6.25 10.98 0.14
N GLU A 28 -6.57 10.51 -1.06
CA GLU A 28 -7.54 11.13 -1.95
C GLU A 28 -8.17 10.08 -2.86
N VAL A 29 -9.45 10.23 -3.19
CA VAL A 29 -10.17 9.42 -4.18
C VAL A 29 -10.90 10.39 -5.11
N ILE A 30 -10.63 10.33 -6.40
CA ILE A 30 -11.31 11.11 -7.44
C ILE A 30 -11.72 10.15 -8.56
N ASN A 31 -13.02 9.98 -8.76
CA ASN A 31 -13.57 9.05 -9.75
C ASN A 31 -12.98 7.64 -9.56
N GLU A 32 -12.20 7.17 -10.53
CA GLU A 32 -11.54 5.86 -10.54
C GLU A 32 -10.04 5.93 -10.19
N ASP A 33 -9.53 7.11 -9.82
CA ASP A 33 -8.16 7.32 -9.41
C ASP A 33 -8.06 7.52 -7.89
N ILE A 34 -6.98 7.01 -7.32
CA ILE A 34 -6.61 7.26 -5.92
C ILE A 34 -5.25 7.92 -5.85
N LYS A 35 -5.09 8.81 -4.87
CA LYS A 35 -3.77 9.27 -4.43
C LYS A 35 -3.39 8.49 -3.19
N THR A 36 -2.22 7.87 -3.23
CA THR A 36 -1.76 6.98 -2.16
C THR A 36 -0.38 7.41 -1.70
N LYS A 37 -0.16 7.44 -0.38
CA LYS A 37 1.16 7.57 0.23
C LYS A 37 1.74 6.17 0.40
N PHE A 38 2.81 5.86 -0.32
CA PHE A 38 3.42 4.54 -0.23
C PHE A 38 4.42 4.44 0.92
N MET A 39 4.49 3.25 1.51
CA MET A 39 5.65 2.81 2.27
C MET A 39 6.53 1.95 1.38
N ILE A 40 7.84 2.02 1.63
CA ILE A 40 8.85 1.22 0.94
C ILE A 40 9.40 0.14 1.87
N HIS A 41 9.89 -0.96 1.31
CA HIS A 41 10.55 -2.01 2.08
C HIS A 41 11.76 -1.45 2.86
N ALA A 42 11.81 -1.79 4.15
CA ALA A 42 12.91 -1.43 5.04
C ALA A 42 13.94 -2.58 5.10
N GLY A 43 14.60 -2.84 3.98
CA GLY A 43 15.62 -3.89 3.86
C GLY A 43 15.28 -4.91 2.78
N GLN A 44 15.53 -6.19 3.06
CA GLN A 44 15.27 -7.29 2.12
C GLN A 44 13.74 -7.48 1.92
N PRO A 45 13.25 -7.70 0.69
CA PRO A 45 11.81 -7.89 0.40
C PRO A 45 11.14 -9.03 1.17
N SER A 46 11.92 -10.04 1.57
CA SER A 46 11.44 -11.19 2.36
C SER A 46 11.10 -10.82 3.81
N VAL A 47 11.47 -9.62 4.26
CA VAL A 47 11.16 -9.11 5.58
C VAL A 47 9.97 -8.16 5.45
N ASN A 48 8.86 -8.50 6.11
CA ASN A 48 7.63 -7.71 6.18
C ASN A 48 7.82 -6.44 7.04
N HIS A 49 8.87 -5.67 6.75
CA HIS A 49 9.23 -4.41 7.39
C HIS A 49 9.18 -3.31 6.35
N PHE A 50 8.47 -2.26 6.69
CA PHE A 50 8.23 -1.10 5.84
C PHE A 50 8.63 0.17 6.56
N LYS A 51 8.91 1.22 5.79
CA LYS A 51 9.16 2.56 6.30
C LYS A 51 8.54 3.58 5.37
N TRP A 52 8.23 4.75 5.92
CA TRP A 52 7.97 5.89 5.08
C TRP A 52 9.24 6.27 4.30
N PRO A 53 9.12 6.61 3.01
CA PRO A 53 10.23 7.15 2.25
C PRO A 53 10.68 8.50 2.85
N VAL A 54 11.94 8.88 2.59
CA VAL A 54 12.53 10.12 3.13
C VAL A 54 11.81 11.35 2.59
N GLU A 55 11.46 11.32 1.31
CA GLU A 55 10.55 12.27 0.69
C GLU A 55 9.17 11.63 0.60
N THR A 56 8.12 12.41 0.89
CA THR A 56 6.76 11.88 0.85
C THR A 56 6.42 11.45 -0.57
N ASP A 57 6.36 10.15 -0.78
CA ASP A 57 6.08 9.58 -2.08
C ASP A 57 4.56 9.39 -2.24
N CYS A 58 3.94 10.32 -2.98
CA CYS A 58 2.51 10.34 -3.25
C CYS A 58 2.28 10.09 -4.74
N HIS A 59 1.72 8.94 -5.08
CA HIS A 59 1.37 8.61 -6.45
C HIS A 59 -0.13 8.66 -6.67
N ARG A 60 -0.53 9.19 -7.82
CA ARG A 60 -1.91 9.04 -8.32
C ARG A 60 -1.94 7.85 -9.27
N ILE A 61 -2.78 6.89 -8.96
CA ILE A 61 -2.87 5.60 -9.65
C ILE A 61 -4.34 5.23 -9.87
N PRO A 62 -4.65 4.44 -10.92
CA PRO A 62 -5.98 3.88 -11.11
C PRO A 62 -6.31 2.90 -9.99
N ILE A 63 -7.56 2.88 -9.51
CA ILE A 63 -8.04 1.88 -8.54
C ILE A 63 -7.84 0.45 -9.06
N ALA A 64 -7.83 0.24 -10.38
CA ALA A 64 -7.58 -1.04 -11.01
C ALA A 64 -6.19 -1.64 -10.69
N THR A 65 -5.22 -0.86 -10.22
CA THR A 65 -3.89 -1.35 -9.81
C THR A 65 -3.84 -1.85 -8.36
N ILE A 66 -4.93 -1.68 -7.61
CA ILE A 66 -5.05 -2.19 -6.24
C ILE A 66 -5.15 -3.72 -6.28
N ILE A 67 -4.19 -4.38 -5.65
CA ILE A 67 -4.17 -5.83 -5.48
C ILE A 67 -5.19 -6.24 -4.42
N SER A 68 -5.19 -5.52 -3.29
CA SER A 68 -6.06 -5.82 -2.16
C SER A 68 -6.16 -4.65 -1.19
N LYS A 69 -7.28 -4.57 -0.47
CA LYS A 69 -7.40 -3.76 0.74
C LYS A 69 -6.71 -4.46 1.91
N ILE A 70 -5.90 -3.73 2.66
CA ILE A 70 -5.13 -4.26 3.78
C ILE A 70 -5.49 -3.53 5.09
N SER A 71 -5.09 -4.11 6.21
CA SER A 71 -5.16 -3.44 7.51
C SER A 71 -4.08 -2.35 7.60
N PRO A 72 -4.28 -1.30 8.41
CA PRO A 72 -3.23 -0.33 8.69
C PRO A 72 -2.00 -1.04 9.30
N PRO A 73 -0.79 -0.52 9.07
CA PRO A 73 0.40 -1.09 9.66
C PRO A 73 0.40 -0.88 11.16
N TYR A 74 1.12 -1.75 11.86
CA TYR A 74 1.50 -1.52 13.25
C TYR A 74 3.00 -1.22 13.34
N PRO A 75 3.41 -0.34 14.26
CA PRO A 75 4.81 0.01 14.42
C PRO A 75 5.61 -1.16 15.01
N ILE A 76 6.80 -1.41 14.45
CA ILE A 76 7.82 -2.30 14.99
C ILE A 76 9.13 -1.51 15.08
N SER A 77 9.43 -0.96 16.25
CA SER A 77 10.60 -0.10 16.48
C SER A 77 10.62 1.10 15.51
N ARG A 78 11.63 1.18 14.62
CA ARG A 78 11.78 2.22 13.59
C ARG A 78 11.10 1.88 12.24
N HIS A 79 10.38 0.76 12.17
CA HIS A 79 9.70 0.27 10.98
C HIS A 79 8.22 0.03 11.25
N PHE A 80 7.52 -0.44 10.22
CA PHE A 80 6.12 -0.81 10.23
C PHE A 80 5.97 -2.22 9.68
N ALA A 81 4.94 -2.94 10.11
CA ALA A 81 4.60 -4.24 9.55
C ALA A 81 3.10 -4.36 9.38
N PHE A 82 2.69 -5.32 8.55
CA PHE A 82 1.30 -5.62 8.25
C PHE A 82 0.96 -7.04 8.72
N SER A 83 -0.19 -7.22 9.35
CA SER A 83 -0.61 -8.53 9.87
C SER A 83 -0.93 -9.54 8.77
N GLN A 84 -1.04 -9.07 7.52
CA GLN A 84 -1.37 -9.88 6.37
C GLN A 84 -0.07 -10.28 5.66
N ASN A 85 0.18 -11.58 5.56
CA ASN A 85 1.17 -12.10 4.61
C ASN A 85 0.57 -11.97 3.21
N LEU A 86 0.85 -10.85 2.55
CA LEU A 86 0.60 -10.73 1.12
C LEU A 86 1.68 -11.53 0.38
N SER A 87 1.45 -12.83 0.30
CA SER A 87 2.15 -13.67 -0.66
C SER A 87 1.57 -13.36 -2.02
N LEU A 88 2.32 -12.65 -2.87
CA LEU A 88 2.05 -12.65 -4.30
C LEU A 88 2.38 -14.06 -4.82
N THR A 89 1.47 -15.00 -4.64
CA THR A 89 1.48 -16.23 -5.43
C THR A 89 0.91 -15.88 -6.79
N ASP A 90 1.78 -15.94 -7.81
CA ASP A 90 1.43 -16.04 -9.23
C ASP A 90 0.29 -17.04 -9.49
#